data_AF-A0A957U479-F1
#
_entry.id   AF-A0A957U479-F1
#
_cell.length_a   1.000
_cell.length_b   1.000
_cell.length_c   1.000
_cell.angle_alpha   90.00
_cell.angle_beta   90.00
_cell.angle_gamma   90.00
#
_symmetry.space_group_name_H-M   'P 1'
#
loop_
_entity.id
_entity.type
_entity.pdbx_description
1 polymer ?
#
loop_
_entity_poly.entity_id
_entity_poly.type
_entity_poly.pdbx_seq_one_letter_code
_entity_poly.pdbx_strand_id
1 'polypeptide(L)'
;DEFQDTNTAQYALLTMLADEPTNNRNIFAVGDEDQSIYRFRGADYRNVARFKESYPDAKVILLEQNYRSTQTILDIANALITNNRLRTPKQLHTDNGQGLAVTLYEGYNEVEEAAYVCDEIQRLVGSRAFASGDFAIMYRTNAQSRALEEAFVHRNMKYKLVGATRFYERKEIKDALAYLRLVHNPADSVAMDRIINEPSRGIGIKTYAALKDWARQMDVSAYQALRILHHGPDAIEQESGVLLPTQARNFPLGARARNALLAFGAMLEAWVERRDNSGFESVADLLDAIMHDSGYVDALRDGTDEGEERFANLQELRGVAAQYLPGMAGLPEGENALTLFLEEISLVSDADQVDESSGVVTLMTLHTAKGLEFPV
;
A
#
# COMPACT_ATOMS: atom_id res chain seq x y z
N ASP A 1 -19.42 -24.03 -4.06
CA ASP A 1 -19.65 -22.80 -3.31
C ASP A 1 -19.13 -21.61 -4.13
N GLU A 2 -19.53 -20.39 -3.78
CA GLU A 2 -19.14 -19.13 -4.45
C GLU A 2 -19.27 -19.16 -5.98
N PHE A 3 -20.31 -19.83 -6.47
CA PHE A 3 -20.45 -20.15 -7.89
C PHE A 3 -20.55 -18.93 -8.80
N GLN A 4 -21.03 -17.80 -8.28
CA GLN A 4 -21.12 -16.53 -9.00
C GLN A 4 -19.76 -15.96 -9.42
N ASP A 5 -18.68 -16.33 -8.74
CA ASP A 5 -17.34 -15.81 -9.03
C ASP A 5 -16.50 -16.76 -9.90
N THR A 6 -17.12 -17.81 -10.43
CA THR A 6 -16.46 -18.72 -11.37
C THR A 6 -16.22 -18.04 -12.71
N ASN A 7 -15.06 -18.31 -13.32
CA ASN A 7 -14.77 -17.91 -14.70
C ASN A 7 -15.23 -18.98 -15.71
N THR A 8 -15.20 -18.66 -17.01
CA THR A 8 -15.66 -19.57 -18.07
C THR A 8 -14.91 -20.91 -18.09
N ALA A 9 -13.60 -20.91 -17.78
CA ALA A 9 -12.80 -22.13 -17.77
C ALA A 9 -13.18 -23.04 -16.58
N GLN A 10 -13.38 -22.46 -15.40
CA GLN A 10 -13.86 -23.16 -14.21
C GLN A 10 -15.26 -23.74 -14.45
N TYR A 11 -16.16 -22.97 -15.06
CA TYR A 11 -17.49 -23.46 -15.42
C TYR A 11 -17.42 -24.66 -16.39
N ALA A 12 -16.63 -24.55 -17.46
CA ALA A 12 -16.46 -25.64 -18.43
C ALA A 12 -15.91 -26.92 -17.78
N LEU A 13 -14.94 -26.79 -16.88
CA LEU A 13 -14.39 -27.92 -16.12
C LEU A 13 -15.46 -28.58 -15.24
N LEU A 14 -16.26 -27.79 -14.51
CA LEU A 14 -17.33 -28.30 -13.67
C LEU A 14 -18.38 -29.05 -14.50
N THR A 15 -18.75 -28.53 -15.67
CA THR A 15 -19.68 -29.20 -16.59
C THR A 15 -19.12 -30.53 -17.10
N MET A 16 -17.84 -30.58 -17.49
CA MET A 16 -17.20 -31.83 -17.93
C MET A 16 -17.19 -32.91 -16.83
N LEU A 17 -16.95 -32.53 -15.58
CA LEU A 17 -17.00 -33.44 -14.44
C LEU A 17 -18.43 -33.89 -14.13
N ALA A 18 -19.38 -32.95 -14.18
CA ALA A 18 -20.77 -33.22 -13.88
C ALA A 18 -21.41 -34.16 -14.91
N ASP A 19 -21.12 -33.95 -16.19
CA ASP A 19 -21.73 -34.66 -17.32
C ASP A 19 -21.02 -35.99 -17.66
N GLU A 20 -20.02 -36.40 -16.88
CA GLU A 20 -19.36 -37.68 -17.04
C GLU A 20 -20.36 -38.84 -16.77
N PRO A 21 -20.40 -39.90 -17.61
CA PRO A 21 -21.40 -40.96 -17.51
C PRO A 21 -21.54 -41.64 -16.14
N THR A 22 -20.48 -41.70 -15.33
CA THR A 22 -20.47 -42.29 -13.99
C THR A 22 -21.03 -41.36 -12.91
N ASN A 23 -21.10 -40.04 -13.15
CA ASN A 23 -21.57 -39.07 -12.18
C ASN A 23 -23.09 -38.84 -12.21
N ASN A 24 -23.80 -39.35 -13.23
CA ASN A 24 -25.25 -39.21 -13.40
C ASN A 24 -25.73 -37.74 -13.31
N ARG A 25 -24.92 -36.76 -13.74
CA ARG A 25 -25.25 -35.32 -13.69
C ARG A 25 -25.52 -34.79 -12.28
N ASN A 26 -24.93 -35.41 -11.25
CA ASN A 26 -25.00 -34.92 -9.89
C ASN A 26 -24.10 -33.69 -9.71
N ILE A 27 -24.71 -32.52 -9.61
CA ILE A 27 -24.02 -31.26 -9.32
C ILE A 27 -24.86 -30.43 -8.35
N PHE A 28 -24.20 -29.89 -7.33
CA PHE A 28 -24.80 -28.98 -6.36
C PHE A 28 -23.95 -27.70 -6.31
N ALA A 29 -24.57 -26.59 -6.69
CA ALA A 29 -23.92 -25.28 -6.71
C ALA A 29 -24.61 -24.35 -5.72
N VAL A 30 -23.79 -23.59 -4.98
CA VAL A 30 -24.22 -22.54 -4.06
C VAL A 30 -23.54 -21.26 -4.52
N GLY A 31 -24.30 -20.18 -4.59
CA GLY A 31 -23.78 -18.86 -4.95
C GLY A 31 -24.86 -17.80 -4.93
N ASP A 32 -24.43 -16.56 -4.90
CA ASP A 32 -25.28 -15.38 -4.92
C ASP A 32 -24.76 -14.38 -5.96
N GLU A 33 -25.47 -14.20 -7.07
CA GLU A 33 -25.08 -13.27 -8.14
C GLU A 33 -25.00 -11.80 -7.69
N ASP A 34 -25.72 -11.43 -6.62
CA ASP A 34 -25.65 -10.09 -6.03
C ASP A 34 -24.30 -9.87 -5.30
N GLN A 35 -23.55 -10.94 -5.03
CA GLN A 35 -22.24 -10.95 -4.37
C GLN A 35 -21.08 -11.30 -5.32
N SER A 36 -21.28 -11.15 -6.64
CA SER A 36 -20.19 -11.32 -7.61
C SER A 36 -19.37 -10.04 -7.74
N ILE A 37 -18.13 -10.08 -7.25
CA ILE A 37 -17.23 -8.92 -7.19
C ILE A 37 -15.89 -9.16 -7.91
N TYR A 38 -15.63 -10.37 -8.42
CA TYR A 38 -14.36 -10.72 -9.06
C TYR A 38 -14.37 -10.63 -10.60
N ARG A 39 -15.25 -9.82 -11.20
CA ARG A 39 -15.34 -9.68 -12.68
C ARG A 39 -14.01 -9.29 -13.32
N PHE A 40 -13.21 -8.47 -12.64
CA PHE A 40 -11.87 -8.06 -13.09
C PHE A 40 -10.88 -9.24 -13.19
N ARG A 41 -11.11 -10.34 -12.45
CA ARG A 41 -10.36 -11.59 -12.54
C ARG A 41 -10.97 -12.60 -13.52
N GLY A 42 -11.95 -12.17 -14.31
CA GLY A 42 -12.64 -13.00 -15.30
C GLY A 42 -13.83 -13.79 -14.76
N ALA A 43 -14.30 -13.52 -13.54
CA ALA A 43 -15.55 -14.07 -13.04
C ALA A 43 -16.72 -13.66 -13.95
N ASP A 44 -17.63 -14.59 -14.21
CA ASP A 44 -18.79 -14.36 -15.04
C ASP A 44 -20.07 -14.74 -14.28
N TYR A 45 -20.73 -13.74 -13.68
CA TYR A 45 -22.00 -13.93 -12.96
C TYR A 45 -23.07 -14.63 -13.83
N ARG A 46 -22.97 -14.55 -15.16
CA ARG A 46 -23.86 -15.25 -16.10
C ARG A 46 -23.73 -16.77 -16.00
N ASN A 47 -22.70 -17.31 -15.35
CA ASN A 47 -22.57 -18.74 -15.07
C ASN A 47 -23.75 -19.26 -14.23
N VAL A 48 -24.35 -18.44 -13.36
CA VAL A 48 -25.57 -18.81 -12.63
C VAL A 48 -26.75 -19.02 -13.60
N ALA A 49 -26.90 -18.13 -14.58
CA ALA A 49 -27.92 -18.29 -15.63
C ALA A 49 -27.61 -19.50 -16.54
N ARG A 50 -26.35 -19.66 -16.99
CA ARG A 50 -25.90 -20.81 -17.79
C ARG A 50 -26.14 -22.14 -17.09
N PHE A 51 -26.01 -22.19 -15.77
CA PHE A 51 -26.28 -23.39 -14.98
C PHE A 51 -27.75 -23.80 -15.09
N LYS A 52 -28.69 -22.83 -14.98
CA LYS A 52 -30.13 -23.07 -15.16
C LYS A 52 -30.46 -23.55 -16.58
N GLU A 53 -29.74 -23.05 -17.59
CA GLU A 53 -29.88 -23.50 -18.98
C GLU A 53 -29.29 -24.91 -19.22
N SER A 54 -28.16 -25.22 -18.58
CA SER A 54 -27.42 -26.48 -18.78
C SER A 54 -28.06 -27.65 -18.02
N TYR A 55 -28.68 -27.37 -16.87
CA TYR A 55 -29.35 -28.33 -15.99
C TYR A 55 -30.80 -27.90 -15.74
N PRO A 56 -31.70 -28.02 -16.75
CA PRO A 56 -33.10 -27.57 -16.63
C PRO A 56 -33.89 -28.34 -15.56
N ASP A 57 -33.46 -29.57 -15.24
CA ASP A 57 -34.08 -30.41 -14.21
C ASP A 57 -33.58 -30.08 -12.78
N ALA A 58 -32.65 -29.13 -12.65
CA ALA A 58 -32.08 -28.76 -11.36
C ALA A 58 -33.12 -28.09 -10.46
N LYS A 59 -33.21 -28.55 -9.21
CA LYS A 59 -34.05 -27.91 -8.19
C LYS A 59 -33.38 -26.63 -7.70
N VAL A 60 -34.03 -25.48 -7.91
CA VAL A 60 -33.60 -24.20 -7.37
C VAL A 60 -34.24 -23.97 -6.00
N ILE A 61 -33.40 -23.66 -5.01
CA ILE A 61 -33.82 -23.34 -3.64
C ILE A 61 -33.28 -21.94 -3.32
N LEU A 62 -34.17 -21.01 -2.96
CA LEU A 62 -33.80 -19.68 -2.50
C LEU A 62 -33.78 -19.66 -0.97
N LEU A 63 -32.66 -19.22 -0.39
CA LEU A 63 -32.52 -19.04 1.05
C LEU A 63 -32.67 -17.55 1.36
N GLU A 64 -33.87 -17.16 1.78
CA GLU A 64 -34.23 -15.75 1.99
C GLU A 64 -34.13 -15.31 3.46
N GLN A 65 -33.99 -16.26 4.38
CA GLN A 65 -33.81 -15.96 5.80
C GLN A 65 -32.32 -15.76 6.10
N ASN A 66 -31.97 -14.54 6.52
CA ASN A 66 -30.63 -14.17 6.93
C ASN A 66 -30.48 -14.31 8.46
N TYR A 67 -29.44 -15.03 8.88
CA TYR A 67 -29.17 -15.32 10.29
C TYR A 67 -28.05 -14.45 10.89
N ARG A 68 -27.43 -13.58 10.07
CA ARG A 68 -26.23 -12.81 10.43
C ARG A 68 -26.56 -11.40 10.88
N SER A 69 -27.36 -10.69 10.09
CA SER A 69 -27.58 -9.26 10.23
C SER A 69 -28.93 -8.96 10.88
N THR A 70 -29.08 -7.72 11.35
CA THR A 70 -30.36 -7.19 11.86
C THR A 70 -31.22 -6.67 10.72
N GLN A 71 -32.52 -6.48 10.97
CA GLN A 71 -33.46 -6.07 9.93
C GLN A 71 -33.12 -4.69 9.35
N THR A 72 -32.65 -3.75 10.18
CA THR A 72 -32.22 -2.41 9.70
C THR A 72 -31.09 -2.51 8.66
N ILE A 73 -30.09 -3.37 8.88
CA ILE A 73 -28.98 -3.58 7.93
C ILE A 73 -29.50 -4.23 6.64
N LEU A 74 -30.37 -5.23 6.76
CA LEU A 74 -30.95 -5.92 5.61
C LEU A 74 -31.86 -5.02 4.77
N ASP A 75 -32.61 -4.12 5.39
CA ASP A 75 -33.47 -3.16 4.69
C ASP A 75 -32.62 -2.23 3.80
N ILE A 76 -31.48 -1.75 4.31
CA ILE A 76 -30.52 -0.95 3.54
C ILE A 76 -29.93 -1.77 2.39
N ALA A 77 -29.48 -3.00 2.67
CA ALA A 77 -28.90 -3.88 1.66
C ALA A 77 -29.91 -4.20 0.53
N ASN A 78 -31.16 -4.53 0.89
CA ASN A 78 -32.26 -4.79 -0.04
C ASN A 78 -32.59 -3.54 -0.87
N ALA A 79 -32.63 -2.36 -0.25
CA ALA A 79 -32.88 -1.10 -0.94
C ALA A 79 -31.77 -0.76 -1.94
N LEU A 80 -30.50 -0.97 -1.56
CA LEU A 80 -29.36 -0.73 -2.42
C LEU A 80 -29.34 -1.68 -3.62
N ILE A 81 -29.45 -2.99 -3.39
CA ILE A 81 -29.31 -4.02 -4.43
C ILE A 81 -30.46 -4.02 -5.45
N THR A 82 -31.64 -3.50 -5.08
CA THR A 82 -32.80 -3.39 -5.99
C THR A 82 -32.54 -2.46 -7.19
N ASN A 83 -31.53 -1.59 -7.12
CA ASN A 83 -31.12 -0.75 -8.26
C ASN A 83 -30.46 -1.56 -9.41
N ASN A 84 -30.01 -2.80 -9.15
CA ASN A 84 -29.39 -3.66 -10.16
C ASN A 84 -30.44 -4.36 -11.02
N ARG A 85 -30.27 -4.34 -12.35
CA ARG A 85 -31.27 -4.83 -13.32
C ARG A 85 -31.21 -6.33 -13.62
N LEU A 86 -30.02 -6.93 -13.60
CA LEU A 86 -29.79 -8.31 -14.03
C LEU A 86 -29.55 -9.20 -12.81
N ARG A 87 -30.64 -9.48 -12.07
CA ARG A 87 -30.63 -10.33 -10.87
C ARG A 87 -31.88 -11.18 -10.77
N THR A 88 -31.79 -12.27 -10.04
CA THR A 88 -32.91 -13.06 -9.53
C THR A 88 -33.53 -12.27 -8.37
N PRO A 89 -34.80 -11.85 -8.46
CA PRO A 89 -35.46 -11.16 -7.37
C PRO A 89 -35.50 -12.06 -6.13
N LYS A 90 -34.98 -11.54 -5.02
CA LYS A 90 -35.04 -12.16 -3.69
C LYS A 90 -35.13 -11.07 -2.63
N GLN A 91 -35.85 -11.35 -1.54
CA GLN A 91 -35.99 -10.44 -0.42
C GLN A 91 -35.43 -11.09 0.86
N LEU A 92 -34.34 -10.53 1.36
CA LEU A 92 -33.73 -11.03 2.59
C LEU A 92 -34.48 -10.51 3.82
N HIS A 93 -34.80 -11.39 4.76
CA HIS A 93 -35.44 -11.04 6.04
C HIS A 93 -34.74 -11.75 7.21
N THR A 94 -34.94 -11.28 8.44
CA THR A 94 -34.32 -11.89 9.63
C THR A 94 -35.24 -11.89 10.85
N ASP A 95 -34.99 -12.86 11.75
CA ASP A 95 -35.61 -12.93 13.07
C ASP A 95 -34.75 -12.29 14.18
N ASN A 96 -33.59 -11.71 13.83
CA ASN A 96 -32.68 -11.04 14.77
C ASN A 96 -33.20 -9.70 15.30
N GLY A 97 -34.41 -9.31 14.92
CA GLY A 97 -35.04 -8.03 15.28
C GLY A 97 -34.48 -6.84 14.52
N GLN A 98 -34.91 -5.63 14.91
CA GLN A 98 -34.60 -4.41 14.17
C GLN A 98 -33.12 -4.00 14.24
N GLY A 99 -32.47 -4.20 15.38
CA GLY A 99 -31.10 -3.74 15.59
C GLY A 99 -30.97 -2.23 15.80
N LEU A 100 -29.74 -1.74 15.77
CA LEU A 100 -29.41 -0.32 15.88
C LEU A 100 -29.57 0.39 14.53
N ALA A 101 -29.88 1.68 14.58
CA ALA A 101 -29.89 2.52 13.39
C ALA A 101 -28.46 2.66 12.83
N VAL A 102 -28.31 2.56 11.51
CA VAL A 102 -27.04 2.84 10.83
C VAL A 102 -26.78 4.34 10.88
N THR A 103 -25.57 4.70 11.31
CA THR A 103 -25.12 6.10 11.43
C THR A 103 -24.26 6.48 10.24
N LEU A 104 -24.42 7.72 9.76
CA LEU A 104 -23.56 8.33 8.76
C LEU A 104 -22.83 9.51 9.41
N TYR A 105 -21.52 9.58 9.21
CA TYR A 105 -20.68 10.69 9.61
C TYR A 105 -19.96 11.23 8.38
N GLU A 106 -19.93 12.55 8.24
CA GLU A 106 -19.22 13.27 7.17
C GLU A 106 -18.09 14.07 7.83
N GLY A 107 -16.85 13.61 7.66
CA GLY A 107 -15.66 14.33 8.10
C GLY A 107 -15.23 15.37 7.07
N TYR A 108 -14.55 16.43 7.50
CA TYR A 108 -14.00 17.46 6.63
C TYR A 108 -12.84 16.95 5.77
N ASN A 109 -12.07 15.99 6.28
CA ASN A 109 -10.96 15.33 5.60
C ASN A 109 -10.77 13.89 6.13
N GLU A 110 -9.83 13.16 5.53
CA GLU A 110 -9.51 11.77 5.87
C GLU A 110 -8.95 11.61 7.30
N VAL A 111 -8.28 12.64 7.82
CA VAL A 111 -7.73 12.64 9.18
C VAL A 111 -8.86 12.72 10.21
N GLU A 112 -9.85 13.57 9.98
CA GLU A 112 -11.03 13.70 10.84
C GLU A 112 -11.91 12.43 10.78
N GLU A 113 -12.10 11.87 9.58
CA GLU A 113 -12.78 10.58 9.42
C GLU A 113 -12.09 9.46 10.23
N ALA A 114 -10.77 9.31 10.08
CA ALA A 114 -10.01 8.30 10.80
C ALA A 114 -10.02 8.53 12.33
N ALA A 115 -9.92 9.78 12.77
CA ALA A 115 -10.03 10.17 14.16
C ALA A 115 -11.40 9.78 14.74
N TYR A 116 -12.50 10.13 14.04
CA TYR A 116 -13.85 9.78 14.44
C TYR A 116 -14.03 8.26 14.60
N VAL A 117 -13.55 7.47 13.64
CA VAL A 117 -13.62 6.00 13.71
C VAL A 117 -12.91 5.46 14.94
N CYS A 118 -11.70 5.94 15.24
CA CYS A 118 -10.96 5.50 16.41
C CYS A 118 -11.64 5.91 17.72
N ASP A 119 -12.14 7.15 17.80
CA ASP A 119 -12.83 7.67 18.98
C ASP A 119 -14.12 6.89 19.25
N GLU A 120 -14.86 6.53 18.20
CA GLU A 120 -16.08 5.73 18.30
C GLU A 120 -15.80 4.29 18.76
N ILE A 121 -14.73 3.66 18.24
CA ILE A 121 -14.28 2.35 18.71
C ILE A 121 -13.91 2.41 20.20
N GLN A 122 -13.13 3.42 20.62
CA GLN A 122 -12.77 3.59 22.03
C GLN A 122 -14.00 3.83 22.91
N ARG A 123 -14.97 4.62 22.45
CA ARG A 123 -16.24 4.86 23.15
C ARG A 123 -17.02 3.56 23.34
N LEU A 124 -17.15 2.76 22.30
CA LEU A 124 -17.89 1.50 22.32
C LEU A 124 -17.17 0.42 23.16
N VAL A 125 -15.86 0.30 23.06
CA VAL A 125 -15.05 -0.60 23.92
C VAL A 125 -15.13 -0.13 25.38
N GLY A 126 -15.07 1.18 25.63
CA GLY A 126 -15.20 1.78 26.96
C GLY A 126 -16.56 1.50 27.62
N SER A 127 -17.62 1.33 26.84
CA SER A 127 -18.95 0.92 27.32
C SER A 127 -19.00 -0.54 27.81
N ARG A 128 -17.97 -1.34 27.50
CA ARG A 128 -17.87 -2.80 27.75
C ARG A 128 -18.91 -3.65 27.01
N ALA A 129 -19.62 -3.08 26.03
CA ALA A 129 -20.52 -3.83 25.17
C ALA A 129 -19.79 -4.63 24.07
N PHE A 130 -18.58 -4.17 23.69
CA PHE A 130 -17.78 -4.75 22.62
C PHE A 130 -16.30 -4.88 23.03
N ALA A 131 -15.61 -5.85 22.44
CA ALA A 131 -14.16 -6.00 22.50
C ALA A 131 -13.51 -5.46 21.21
N SER A 132 -12.23 -5.09 21.26
CA SER A 132 -11.52 -4.57 20.07
C SER A 132 -11.55 -5.53 18.86
N GLY A 133 -11.60 -6.84 19.11
CA GLY A 133 -11.71 -7.86 18.06
C GLY A 133 -13.07 -7.94 17.35
N ASP A 134 -14.09 -7.25 17.87
CA ASP A 134 -15.44 -7.24 17.30
C ASP A 134 -15.59 -6.24 16.14
N PHE A 135 -14.58 -5.39 15.91
CA PHE A 135 -14.62 -4.31 14.94
C PHE A 135 -13.88 -4.65 13.65
N ALA A 136 -14.51 -4.34 12.52
CA ALA A 136 -13.84 -4.28 11.22
C ALA A 136 -14.07 -2.95 10.50
N ILE A 137 -12.99 -2.39 9.96
CA ILE A 137 -13.00 -1.19 9.13
C ILE A 137 -12.76 -1.62 7.68
N MET A 138 -13.71 -1.31 6.82
CA MET A 138 -13.69 -1.69 5.41
C MET A 138 -13.52 -0.47 4.52
N TYR A 139 -12.58 -0.54 3.58
CA TYR A 139 -12.31 0.51 2.59
C TYR A 139 -12.25 -0.04 1.17
N ARG A 140 -12.26 0.85 0.17
CA ARG A 140 -12.32 0.47 -1.24
C ARG A 140 -10.94 0.14 -1.82
N THR A 141 -9.90 0.87 -1.43
CA THR A 141 -8.52 0.69 -1.90
C THR A 141 -7.55 0.65 -0.72
N ASN A 142 -6.42 -0.04 -0.87
CA ASN A 142 -5.41 -0.14 0.19
C ASN A 142 -4.74 1.20 0.52
N ALA A 143 -4.82 2.19 -0.36
CA ALA A 143 -4.33 3.55 -0.11
C ALA A 143 -5.06 4.19 1.10
N GLN A 144 -6.35 3.93 1.26
CA GLN A 144 -7.17 4.49 2.35
C GLN A 144 -6.79 3.97 3.74
N SER A 145 -6.03 2.86 3.84
CA SER A 145 -5.61 2.34 5.14
C SER A 145 -4.70 3.30 5.88
N ARG A 146 -3.89 4.10 5.18
CA ARG A 146 -2.88 4.98 5.78
C ARG A 146 -3.44 5.89 6.88
N ALA A 147 -4.47 6.68 6.59
CA ALA A 147 -5.02 7.64 7.55
C ALA A 147 -5.58 6.93 8.81
N LEU A 148 -6.16 5.75 8.62
CA LEU A 148 -6.62 4.89 9.72
C LEU A 148 -5.42 4.36 10.52
N GLU A 149 -4.42 3.77 9.87
CA GLU A 149 -3.20 3.25 10.53
C GLU A 149 -2.53 4.34 11.39
N GLU A 150 -2.33 5.55 10.83
CA GLU A 150 -1.82 6.70 11.57
C GLU A 150 -2.70 7.04 12.79
N ALA A 151 -4.01 7.15 12.61
CA ALA A 151 -4.92 7.48 13.71
C ALA A 151 -4.91 6.43 14.84
N PHE A 152 -4.74 5.14 14.49
CA PHE A 152 -4.58 4.04 15.44
C PHE A 152 -3.28 4.16 16.23
N VAL A 153 -2.16 4.42 15.55
CA VAL A 153 -0.86 4.62 16.18
C VAL A 153 -0.88 5.79 17.16
N HIS A 154 -1.40 6.94 16.74
CA HIS A 154 -1.50 8.14 17.59
C HIS A 154 -2.33 7.90 18.86
N ARG A 155 -3.32 7.01 18.80
CA ARG A 155 -4.18 6.64 19.94
C ARG A 155 -3.69 5.41 20.70
N ASN A 156 -2.52 4.87 20.33
CA ASN A 156 -1.96 3.64 20.89
C ASN A 156 -2.97 2.46 20.82
N MET A 157 -3.71 2.38 19.72
CA MET A 157 -4.69 1.34 19.45
C MET A 157 -4.07 0.28 18.55
N LYS A 158 -4.25 -0.99 18.91
CA LYS A 158 -3.77 -2.11 18.10
C LYS A 158 -4.73 -2.41 16.95
N TYR A 159 -4.18 -2.76 15.80
CA TYR A 159 -4.92 -3.16 14.62
C TYR A 159 -4.22 -4.29 13.88
N LYS A 160 -4.97 -4.98 12.99
CA LYS A 160 -4.43 -5.94 12.03
C LYS A 160 -4.93 -5.63 10.63
N LEU A 161 -4.06 -5.80 9.63
CA LEU A 161 -4.41 -5.67 8.21
C LEU A 161 -4.66 -7.04 7.59
N VAL A 162 -5.74 -7.18 6.81
CA VAL A 162 -6.06 -8.42 6.10
C VAL A 162 -5.91 -8.25 4.60
N GLY A 163 -5.00 -9.04 4.02
CA GLY A 163 -4.78 -9.07 2.56
C GLY A 163 -4.01 -7.86 2.02
N ALA A 164 -3.34 -7.11 2.90
CA ALA A 164 -2.49 -5.97 2.54
C ALA A 164 -1.26 -5.93 3.45
N THR A 165 -0.18 -5.34 2.95
CA THR A 165 0.97 -4.94 3.78
C THR A 165 0.69 -3.59 4.42
N ARG A 166 1.22 -3.38 5.63
CA ARG A 166 1.21 -2.07 6.31
C ARG A 166 1.74 -0.98 5.40
N PHE A 167 1.19 0.22 5.51
CA PHE A 167 1.49 1.31 4.58
C PHE A 167 3.00 1.54 4.42
N TYR A 168 3.73 1.74 5.52
CA TYR A 168 5.18 1.98 5.51
C TYR A 168 6.02 0.74 5.20
N GLU A 169 5.41 -0.45 5.12
CA GLU A 169 6.09 -1.67 4.74
C GLU A 169 6.08 -1.96 3.24
N ARG A 170 5.21 -1.28 2.48
CA ARG A 170 5.07 -1.40 1.03
C ARG A 170 6.38 -1.06 0.31
N LYS A 171 6.66 -1.76 -0.80
CA LYS A 171 7.95 -1.63 -1.51
C LYS A 171 8.17 -0.19 -1.97
N GLU A 172 7.16 0.38 -2.61
CA GLU A 172 7.15 1.73 -3.17
C GLU A 172 7.31 2.81 -2.12
N ILE A 173 6.70 2.62 -0.95
CA ILE A 173 6.83 3.54 0.18
C ILE A 173 8.25 3.45 0.77
N LYS A 174 8.78 2.24 0.99
CA LYS A 174 10.15 2.05 1.46
C LYS A 174 11.20 2.56 0.48
N ASP A 175 10.97 2.44 -0.82
CA ASP A 175 11.86 2.98 -1.86
C ASP A 175 11.85 4.51 -1.79
N ALA A 176 10.67 5.14 -1.78
CA ALA A 176 10.53 6.59 -1.66
C ALA A 176 11.15 7.14 -0.36
N LEU A 177 10.92 6.48 0.77
CA LEU A 177 11.55 6.84 2.05
C LEU A 177 13.07 6.64 2.04
N ALA A 178 13.59 5.61 1.36
CA ALA A 178 15.03 5.43 1.21
C ALA A 178 15.67 6.52 0.33
N TYR A 179 14.99 6.99 -0.72
CA TYR A 179 15.43 8.16 -1.45
C TYR A 179 15.52 9.40 -0.54
N LEU A 180 14.46 9.69 0.20
CA LEU A 180 14.41 10.81 1.13
C LEU A 180 15.46 10.69 2.24
N ARG A 181 15.67 9.50 2.81
CA ARG A 181 16.73 9.22 3.79
C ARG A 181 18.12 9.42 3.23
N LEU A 182 18.37 8.98 2.00
CA LEU A 182 19.67 9.16 1.36
C LEU A 182 19.93 10.63 1.04
N VAL A 183 18.90 11.36 0.62
CA VAL A 183 18.98 12.81 0.44
C VAL A 183 19.22 13.49 1.78
N HIS A 184 18.54 13.10 2.86
CA HIS A 184 18.74 13.63 4.22
C HIS A 184 20.12 13.33 4.79
N ASN A 185 20.58 12.08 4.68
CA ASN A 185 21.87 11.60 5.14
C ASN A 185 22.58 10.83 4.00
N PRO A 186 23.46 11.50 3.23
CA PRO A 186 24.18 10.87 2.13
C PRO A 186 25.16 9.75 2.54
N ALA A 187 25.42 9.58 3.84
CA ALA A 187 26.21 8.48 4.38
C ALA A 187 25.36 7.22 4.68
N ASP A 188 24.03 7.25 4.52
CA ASP A 188 23.14 6.11 4.75
C ASP A 188 23.36 5.01 3.70
N SER A 189 24.22 4.05 4.05
CA SER A 189 24.54 2.92 3.17
C SER A 189 23.36 1.98 2.94
N VAL A 190 22.40 1.90 3.89
CA VAL A 190 21.23 1.01 3.77
C VAL A 190 20.26 1.59 2.76
N ALA A 191 20.01 2.90 2.83
CA ALA A 191 19.22 3.61 1.84
C ALA A 191 19.88 3.56 0.46
N MET A 192 21.19 3.80 0.36
CA MET A 192 21.95 3.67 -0.89
C MET A 192 21.83 2.26 -1.49
N ASP A 193 22.08 1.21 -0.70
CA ASP A 193 21.98 -0.19 -1.12
C ASP A 193 20.59 -0.50 -1.72
N ARG A 194 19.53 0.10 -1.17
CA ARG A 194 18.15 -0.09 -1.63
C ARG A 194 17.86 0.59 -2.96
N ILE A 195 18.25 1.85 -3.15
CA ILE A 195 17.76 2.67 -4.26
C ILE A 195 18.73 2.83 -5.43
N ILE A 196 20.01 2.46 -5.28
CA ILE A 196 21.05 2.66 -6.30
C ILE A 196 20.67 2.12 -7.69
N ASN A 197 19.92 1.02 -7.75
CA ASN A 197 19.47 0.41 -9.00
C ASN A 197 17.95 0.19 -9.05
N GLU A 198 17.18 1.02 -8.31
CA GLU A 198 15.73 1.00 -8.31
C GLU A 198 15.20 2.40 -8.66
N PRO A 199 14.63 2.65 -9.86
CA PRO A 199 14.43 1.69 -10.95
C PRO A 199 15.77 1.29 -11.61
N SER A 200 15.74 0.26 -12.46
CA SER A 200 16.95 -0.30 -13.06
C SER A 200 17.75 0.72 -13.87
N ARG A 201 19.02 0.93 -13.50
CA ARG A 201 19.96 1.89 -14.12
C ARG A 201 21.16 1.21 -14.78
N GLY A 202 21.15 -0.12 -14.86
CA GLY A 202 22.31 -0.90 -15.30
C GLY A 202 23.45 -0.91 -14.28
N ILE A 203 23.19 -0.56 -13.02
CA ILE A 203 24.14 -0.67 -11.91
C ILE A 203 23.95 -2.04 -11.27
N GLY A 204 24.57 -3.06 -11.87
CA GLY A 204 24.50 -4.43 -11.37
C GLY A 204 25.24 -4.63 -10.04
N ILE A 205 24.98 -5.76 -9.38
CA ILE A 205 25.56 -6.13 -8.07
C ILE A 205 27.10 -6.00 -8.06
N LYS A 206 27.78 -6.45 -9.12
CA LYS A 206 29.24 -6.36 -9.24
C LYS A 206 29.75 -4.92 -9.35
N THR A 207 29.05 -4.08 -10.12
CA THR A 207 29.37 -2.65 -10.27
C THR A 207 29.29 -1.95 -8.93
N TYR A 208 28.20 -2.19 -8.18
CA TYR A 208 28.01 -1.54 -6.90
C TYR A 208 28.94 -2.09 -5.81
N ALA A 209 29.21 -3.40 -5.80
CA ALA A 209 30.21 -3.98 -4.91
C ALA A 209 31.60 -3.36 -5.12
N ALA A 210 32.02 -3.20 -6.38
CA ALA A 210 33.28 -2.55 -6.71
C ALA A 210 33.32 -1.06 -6.31
N LEU A 211 32.20 -0.33 -6.43
CA LEU A 211 32.09 1.03 -5.89
C LEU A 211 32.28 1.03 -4.36
N LYS A 212 31.61 0.11 -3.65
CA LYS A 212 31.74 -0.01 -2.18
C LYS A 212 33.15 -0.36 -1.75
N ASP A 213 33.81 -1.29 -2.45
CA ASP A 213 35.19 -1.67 -2.15
C ASP A 213 36.16 -0.52 -2.44
N TRP A 214 35.93 0.25 -3.50
CA TRP A 214 36.70 1.46 -3.79
C TRP A 214 36.49 2.54 -2.72
N ALA A 215 35.23 2.78 -2.29
CA ALA A 215 34.90 3.70 -1.21
C ALA A 215 35.59 3.30 0.12
N ARG A 216 35.57 2.01 0.47
CA ARG A 216 36.27 1.46 1.64
C ARG A 216 37.78 1.67 1.61
N GLN A 217 38.42 1.53 0.44
CA GLN A 217 39.86 1.79 0.30
C GLN A 217 40.23 3.25 0.55
N MET A 218 39.27 4.16 0.39
CA MET A 218 39.44 5.59 0.65
C MET A 218 38.92 6.02 2.02
N ASP A 219 38.33 5.10 2.80
CA ASP A 219 37.61 5.38 4.06
C ASP A 219 36.52 6.45 3.92
N VAL A 220 35.75 6.38 2.82
CA VAL A 220 34.67 7.32 2.51
C VAL A 220 33.33 6.60 2.30
N SER A 221 32.23 7.33 2.40
CA SER A 221 30.90 6.80 2.07
C SER A 221 30.75 6.54 0.56
N ALA A 222 29.77 5.72 0.18
CA ALA A 222 29.47 5.49 -1.24
C ALA A 222 29.10 6.79 -1.98
N TYR A 223 28.43 7.72 -1.31
CA TYR A 223 28.13 9.04 -1.85
C TYR A 223 29.40 9.87 -2.11
N GLN A 224 30.32 9.93 -1.14
CA GLN A 224 31.60 10.61 -1.32
C GLN A 224 32.42 10.00 -2.46
N ALA A 225 32.40 8.68 -2.60
CA ALA A 225 33.02 8.00 -3.74
C ALA A 225 32.36 8.42 -5.08
N LEU A 226 31.04 8.55 -5.15
CA LEU A 226 30.35 9.08 -6.33
C LEU A 226 30.76 10.53 -6.65
N ARG A 227 30.92 11.39 -5.63
CA ARG A 227 31.41 12.77 -5.82
C ARG A 227 32.84 12.81 -6.34
N ILE A 228 33.74 11.98 -5.79
CA ILE A 228 35.11 11.82 -6.28
C ILE A 228 35.11 11.34 -7.74
N LEU A 229 34.22 10.41 -8.09
CA LEU A 229 34.08 9.93 -9.46
C LEU A 229 33.59 11.04 -10.42
N HIS A 230 32.70 11.92 -9.94
CA HIS A 230 32.08 12.99 -10.71
C HIS A 230 33.02 14.18 -10.95
N HIS A 231 33.59 14.74 -9.87
CA HIS A 231 34.41 15.96 -9.92
C HIS A 231 35.91 15.69 -10.06
N GLY A 232 36.33 14.47 -9.76
CA GLY A 232 37.73 14.09 -9.69
C GLY A 232 38.34 14.31 -8.29
N PRO A 233 39.41 13.57 -7.95
CA PRO A 233 40.01 13.61 -6.61
C PRO A 233 40.58 14.99 -6.27
N ASP A 234 41.24 15.66 -7.22
CA ASP A 234 41.92 16.93 -6.94
C ASP A 234 40.91 18.06 -6.59
N ALA A 235 39.71 18.04 -7.19
CA ALA A 235 38.65 18.99 -6.86
C ALA A 235 38.07 18.74 -5.46
N ILE A 236 37.84 17.48 -5.10
CA ILE A 236 37.36 17.10 -3.76
C ILE A 236 38.41 17.38 -2.68
N GLU A 237 39.71 17.17 -2.97
CA GLU A 237 40.82 17.51 -2.07
C GLU A 237 40.85 19.03 -1.80
N GLN A 238 40.62 19.85 -2.83
CA GLN A 238 40.53 21.31 -2.68
C GLN A 238 39.32 21.77 -1.88
N GLU A 239 38.15 21.15 -2.09
CA GLU A 239 36.91 21.48 -1.38
C GLU A 239 36.97 21.06 0.09
N SER A 240 37.41 19.82 0.36
CA SER A 240 37.42 19.24 1.71
C SER A 240 38.64 19.64 2.53
N GLY A 241 39.73 20.07 1.89
CA GLY A 241 41.02 20.28 2.54
C GLY A 241 41.72 18.99 2.98
N VAL A 242 41.21 17.82 2.59
CA VAL A 242 41.75 16.51 2.97
C VAL A 242 42.36 15.84 1.74
N LEU A 243 43.63 15.41 1.85
CA LEU A 243 44.29 14.64 0.79
C LEU A 243 43.70 13.24 0.68
N LEU A 244 43.27 12.87 -0.52
CA LEU A 244 42.71 11.55 -0.80
C LEU A 244 43.85 10.56 -1.07
N PRO A 245 43.67 9.27 -0.71
CA PRO A 245 44.68 8.26 -0.97
C PRO A 245 44.85 8.03 -2.48
N THR A 246 45.99 7.45 -2.90
CA THR A 246 46.31 7.29 -4.34
C THR A 246 45.29 6.45 -5.10
N GLN A 247 44.58 5.56 -4.40
CA GLN A 247 43.48 4.75 -4.92
C GLN A 247 42.33 5.61 -5.48
N ALA A 248 42.12 6.84 -4.99
CA ALA A 248 41.10 7.76 -5.50
C ALA A 248 41.33 8.16 -6.97
N ARG A 249 42.57 8.01 -7.47
CA ARG A 249 42.94 8.30 -8.87
C ARG A 249 42.72 7.11 -9.81
N ASN A 250 42.45 5.92 -9.26
CA ASN A 250 42.32 4.67 -10.00
C ASN A 250 40.93 4.06 -9.81
N PHE A 251 39.95 4.55 -10.57
CA PHE A 251 38.60 3.98 -10.55
C PHE A 251 38.58 2.57 -11.20
N PRO A 252 38.08 1.52 -10.51
CA PRO A 252 38.30 0.13 -10.92
C PRO A 252 37.31 -0.42 -11.96
N LEU A 253 36.45 0.43 -12.54
CA LEU A 253 35.36 -0.02 -13.43
C LEU A 253 35.43 0.61 -14.83
N GLY A 254 34.94 -0.16 -15.82
CA GLY A 254 34.91 0.27 -17.22
C GLY A 254 33.85 1.36 -17.53
N ALA A 255 33.94 1.95 -18.72
CA ALA A 255 33.18 3.14 -19.12
C ALA A 255 31.66 3.03 -18.93
N ARG A 256 31.04 1.88 -19.23
CA ARG A 256 29.58 1.69 -19.07
C ARG A 256 29.15 1.82 -17.60
N ALA A 257 29.84 1.12 -16.71
CA ALA A 257 29.58 1.16 -15.27
C ALA A 257 29.86 2.55 -14.69
N ARG A 258 30.95 3.18 -15.14
CA ARG A 258 31.29 4.57 -14.78
C ARG A 258 30.15 5.53 -15.16
N ASN A 259 29.65 5.49 -16.38
CA ASN A 259 28.62 6.40 -16.85
C ASN A 259 27.29 6.24 -16.11
N ALA A 260 26.90 4.99 -15.79
CA ALA A 260 25.70 4.73 -15.01
C ALA A 260 25.82 5.29 -13.57
N LEU A 261 26.97 5.12 -12.93
CA LEU A 261 27.25 5.66 -11.60
C LEU A 261 27.32 7.20 -11.60
N LEU A 262 27.91 7.80 -12.64
CA LEU A 262 27.94 9.25 -12.81
C LEU A 262 26.54 9.85 -12.96
N ALA A 263 25.68 9.23 -13.78
CA ALA A 263 24.31 9.69 -13.96
C ALA A 263 23.54 9.68 -12.63
N PHE A 264 23.67 8.61 -11.85
CA PHE A 264 23.06 8.53 -10.53
C PHE A 264 23.67 9.53 -9.53
N GLY A 265 25.00 9.64 -9.49
CA GLY A 265 25.71 10.57 -8.60
C GLY A 265 25.30 12.02 -8.85
N ALA A 266 25.16 12.43 -10.12
CA ALA A 266 24.72 13.77 -10.49
C ALA A 266 23.28 14.07 -10.01
N MET A 267 22.35 13.11 -10.16
CA MET A 267 20.99 13.26 -9.63
C MET A 267 21.00 13.42 -8.10
N LEU A 268 21.72 12.54 -7.39
CA LEU A 268 21.78 12.57 -5.94
C LEU A 268 22.42 13.86 -5.41
N GLU A 269 23.48 14.35 -6.06
CA GLU A 269 24.11 15.62 -5.73
C GLU A 269 23.14 16.80 -5.93
N ALA A 270 22.38 16.82 -7.02
CA ALA A 270 21.36 17.83 -7.26
C ALA A 270 20.24 17.81 -6.20
N TRP A 271 19.79 16.63 -5.77
CA TRP A 271 18.78 16.51 -4.71
C TRP A 271 19.30 16.95 -3.34
N VAL A 272 20.55 16.61 -3.02
CA VAL A 272 21.25 17.06 -1.79
C VAL A 272 21.41 18.58 -1.79
N GLU A 273 21.86 19.17 -2.90
CA GLU A 273 21.97 20.63 -3.04
C GLU A 273 20.60 21.31 -2.89
N ARG A 274 19.55 20.73 -3.49
CA ARG A 274 18.17 21.23 -3.34
C ARG A 274 17.70 21.20 -1.89
N ARG A 275 18.05 20.15 -1.14
CA ARG A 275 17.79 20.07 0.32
C ARG A 275 18.52 21.19 1.06
N ASP A 276 19.83 21.35 0.84
CA ASP A 276 20.68 22.27 1.59
C ASP A 276 20.34 23.74 1.34
N ASN A 277 19.99 24.08 0.11
CA ASN A 277 19.60 25.43 -0.27
C ASN A 277 18.14 25.76 0.06
N SER A 278 17.42 24.89 0.77
CA SER A 278 15.97 25.00 1.01
C SER A 278 15.19 25.24 -0.30
N GLY A 279 15.62 24.60 -1.39
CA GLY A 279 15.09 24.76 -2.74
C GLY A 279 13.78 24.00 -3.00
N PHE A 280 12.95 23.79 -1.97
CA PHE A 280 11.69 23.07 -2.05
C PHE A 280 10.63 23.78 -1.18
N GLU A 281 9.38 23.82 -1.64
CA GLU A 281 8.30 24.50 -0.90
C GLU A 281 7.72 23.58 0.20
N SER A 282 7.81 22.26 0.01
CA SER A 282 7.41 21.21 0.93
C SER A 282 8.24 19.93 0.72
N VAL A 283 8.23 19.01 1.69
CA VAL A 283 8.85 17.69 1.51
C VAL A 283 8.21 16.94 0.34
N ALA A 284 6.93 17.18 0.03
CA ALA A 284 6.28 16.65 -1.17
C ALA A 284 6.92 17.14 -2.47
N ASP A 285 7.36 18.40 -2.57
CA ASP A 285 8.01 18.90 -3.79
C ASP A 285 9.39 18.29 -4.00
N LEU A 286 10.11 18.05 -2.90
CA LEU A 286 11.38 17.32 -2.93
C LEU A 286 11.13 15.87 -3.36
N LEU A 287 10.11 15.21 -2.80
CA LEU A 287 9.72 13.87 -3.18
C LEU A 287 9.33 13.79 -4.67
N ASP A 288 8.47 14.68 -5.15
CA ASP A 288 8.04 14.75 -6.55
C ASP A 288 9.22 14.88 -7.50
N ALA A 289 10.17 15.77 -7.19
CA ALA A 289 11.38 15.95 -7.97
C ALA A 289 12.23 14.66 -8.01
N ILE A 290 12.47 14.04 -6.85
CA ILE A 290 13.25 12.80 -6.79
C ILE A 290 12.53 11.68 -7.56
N MET A 291 11.23 11.50 -7.37
CA MET A 291 10.46 10.44 -8.02
C MET A 291 10.39 10.62 -9.55
N HIS A 292 10.37 11.87 -10.03
CA HIS A 292 10.41 12.19 -11.45
C HIS A 292 11.80 12.00 -12.04
N ASP A 293 12.82 12.67 -11.48
CA ASP A 293 14.21 12.64 -11.98
C ASP A 293 14.78 11.21 -12.00
N SER A 294 14.43 10.41 -10.98
CA SER A 294 14.85 9.02 -10.85
C SER A 294 14.23 8.09 -11.88
N GLY A 295 13.13 8.50 -12.54
CA GLY A 295 12.27 7.67 -13.39
C GLY A 295 11.38 6.69 -12.59
N TYR A 296 11.25 6.88 -11.28
CA TYR A 296 10.54 5.93 -10.41
C TYR A 296 9.03 5.93 -10.68
N VAL A 297 8.41 7.09 -10.92
CA VAL A 297 6.98 7.18 -11.26
C VAL A 297 6.66 6.36 -12.51
N ASP A 298 7.47 6.52 -13.56
CA ASP A 298 7.29 5.80 -14.82
C ASP A 298 7.50 4.28 -14.65
N ALA A 299 8.43 3.89 -13.77
CA ALA A 299 8.67 2.48 -13.46
C ALA A 299 7.53 1.83 -12.65
N LEU A 300 6.85 2.60 -11.79
CA LEU A 300 5.67 2.12 -11.06
C LEU A 300 4.46 1.96 -11.98
N ARG A 301 4.25 2.92 -12.90
CA ARG A 301 3.11 2.95 -13.82
C ARG A 301 3.36 2.10 -15.06
N ASP A 302 3.51 0.79 -14.83
CA ASP A 302 3.76 -0.23 -15.85
C ASP A 302 2.54 -0.55 -16.76
N GLY A 303 1.43 0.17 -16.59
CA GLY A 303 0.18 -0.03 -17.34
C GLY A 303 -0.72 -1.14 -16.78
N THR A 304 -0.36 -1.73 -15.64
CA THR A 304 -1.21 -2.68 -14.91
C THR A 304 -1.99 -2.01 -13.79
N ASP A 305 -3.09 -2.63 -13.36
CA ASP A 305 -3.86 -2.17 -12.20
C ASP A 305 -3.01 -2.14 -10.92
N GLU A 306 -2.08 -3.09 -10.76
CA GLU A 306 -1.13 -3.13 -9.64
C GLU A 306 -0.12 -1.97 -9.69
N GLY A 307 0.29 -1.54 -10.88
CA GLY A 307 1.12 -0.35 -11.08
C GLY A 307 0.39 0.93 -10.66
N GLU A 308 -0.89 1.07 -11.03
CA GLU A 308 -1.72 2.21 -10.62
C GLU A 308 -1.99 2.21 -9.11
N GLU A 309 -2.14 1.04 -8.48
CA GLU A 309 -2.25 0.94 -7.01
C GLU A 309 -0.96 1.37 -6.29
N ARG A 310 0.21 0.95 -6.78
CA ARG A 310 1.52 1.40 -6.24
C ARG A 310 1.69 2.91 -6.40
N PHE A 311 1.27 3.47 -7.53
CA PHE A 311 1.28 4.92 -7.73
C PHE A 311 0.33 5.65 -6.77
N ALA A 312 -0.88 5.13 -6.54
CA ALA A 312 -1.81 5.69 -5.55
C ALA A 312 -1.22 5.72 -4.14
N ASN A 313 -0.48 4.67 -3.74
CA ASN A 313 0.24 4.65 -2.45
C ASN A 313 1.30 5.76 -2.36
N LEU A 314 2.04 6.00 -3.44
CA LEU A 314 3.01 7.10 -3.49
C LEU A 314 2.32 8.47 -3.36
N GLN A 315 1.15 8.64 -3.97
CA GLN A 315 0.36 9.86 -3.85
C GLN A 315 -0.15 10.09 -2.41
N GLU A 316 -0.47 9.03 -1.67
CA GLU A 316 -0.78 9.12 -0.24
C GLU A 316 0.43 9.60 0.57
N LEU A 317 1.62 9.04 0.33
CA LEU A 317 2.84 9.49 0.99
C LEU A 317 3.15 10.96 0.68
N ARG A 318 2.94 11.37 -0.58
CA ARG A 318 3.06 12.75 -1.03
C ARG A 318 2.08 13.67 -0.29
N GLY A 319 0.84 13.23 -0.08
CA GLY A 319 -0.17 13.98 0.69
C GLY A 319 0.30 14.29 2.11
N VAL A 320 0.92 13.31 2.79
CA VAL A 320 1.54 13.50 4.11
C VAL A 320 2.72 14.46 4.04
N ALA A 321 3.64 14.21 3.11
CA ALA A 321 4.84 15.03 2.93
C ALA A 321 4.53 16.51 2.63
N ALA A 322 3.36 16.82 2.06
CA ALA A 322 2.94 18.17 1.75
C ALA A 322 2.66 19.03 3.00
N GLN A 323 2.44 18.39 4.15
CA GLN A 323 2.22 19.09 5.42
C GLN A 323 3.53 19.62 6.03
N TYR A 324 4.68 19.17 5.53
CA TYR A 324 5.99 19.48 6.08
C TYR A 324 6.65 20.58 5.26
N LEU A 325 6.53 21.81 5.77
CA LEU A 325 6.97 23.03 5.11
C LEU A 325 8.24 23.58 5.78
N PRO A 326 9.19 24.16 5.02
CA PRO A 326 10.30 24.91 5.60
C PRO A 326 9.80 26.01 6.55
N GLY A 327 10.33 26.06 7.77
CA GLY A 327 9.96 27.06 8.78
C GLY A 327 8.67 26.77 9.56
N MET A 328 8.10 25.56 9.46
CA MET A 328 6.97 25.15 10.31
C MET A 328 7.34 25.10 11.80
N ALA A 329 6.33 25.29 12.66
CA ALA A 329 6.51 25.14 14.11
C ALA A 329 6.83 23.68 14.46
N GLY A 330 7.75 23.46 15.41
CA GLY A 330 8.19 22.12 15.81
C GLY A 330 9.51 21.67 15.17
N LEU A 331 10.07 22.43 14.23
CA LEU A 331 11.41 22.17 13.70
C LEU A 331 12.48 22.45 14.77
N PRO A 332 13.39 21.50 15.06
CA PRO A 332 14.56 21.75 15.87
C PRO A 332 15.40 22.89 15.27
N GLU A 333 16.06 23.66 16.14
CA GLU A 333 16.85 24.82 15.72
C GLU A 333 18.03 24.38 14.83
N GLY A 334 17.99 24.77 13.55
CA GLY A 334 19.02 24.39 12.56
C GLY A 334 18.69 23.17 11.70
N GLU A 335 17.51 22.56 11.87
CA GLU A 335 17.07 21.42 11.07
C GLU A 335 16.03 21.81 10.00
N ASN A 336 15.88 20.96 8.97
CA ASN A 336 14.96 21.19 7.86
C ASN A 336 13.68 20.34 7.99
N ALA A 337 12.66 20.67 7.21
CA ALA A 337 11.36 19.98 7.23
C ALA A 337 11.46 18.47 6.91
N LEU A 338 12.48 18.06 6.15
CA LEU A 338 12.73 16.66 5.84
C LEU A 338 13.17 15.86 7.07
N THR A 339 13.94 16.46 7.99
CA THR A 339 14.36 15.79 9.23
C THR A 339 13.15 15.43 10.09
N LEU A 340 12.29 16.41 10.38
CA LEU A 340 11.06 16.19 11.16
C LEU A 340 10.16 15.14 10.52
N PHE A 341 9.95 15.21 9.20
CA PHE A 341 9.19 14.21 8.46
C PHE A 341 9.71 12.78 8.64
N LEU A 342 11.03 12.60 8.53
CA LEU A 342 11.66 11.27 8.67
C LEU A 342 11.64 10.77 10.13
N GLU A 343 11.73 11.66 11.11
CA GLU A 343 11.60 11.30 12.52
C GLU A 343 10.18 10.83 12.85
N GLU A 344 9.16 11.62 12.49
CA GLU A 344 7.77 11.28 12.75
C GLU A 344 7.36 9.97 12.06
N ILE A 345 7.77 9.75 10.81
CA ILE A 345 7.52 8.49 10.11
C ILE A 345 8.22 7.30 10.77
N SER A 346 9.44 7.50 11.28
CA SER A 346 10.17 6.42 11.97
C SER A 346 9.43 5.97 13.23
N LEU A 347 8.86 6.91 13.99
CA LEU A 347 8.05 6.62 15.19
C LEU A 347 6.78 5.83 14.85
N VAL A 348 6.09 6.22 13.78
CA VAL A 348 4.89 5.51 13.33
C VAL A 348 5.23 4.10 12.85
N SER A 349 6.30 3.96 12.06
CA SER A 349 6.74 2.66 11.54
C SER A 349 7.20 1.69 12.64
N ASP A 350 7.78 2.18 13.74
CA ASP A 350 8.22 1.33 14.85
C ASP A 350 7.04 0.87 15.73
N ALA A 351 6.06 1.75 15.95
CA ALA A 351 4.82 1.41 16.66
C ALA A 351 4.00 0.33 15.92
N ASP A 352 4.05 0.35 14.59
CA ASP A 352 3.34 -0.60 13.74
C ASP A 352 3.87 -2.03 13.86
N GLN A 353 5.12 -2.27 14.26
CA GLN A 353 5.73 -3.61 14.27
C GLN A 353 5.20 -4.58 15.36
N VAL A 354 4.25 -4.16 16.19
CA VAL A 354 3.83 -4.92 17.38
C VAL A 354 2.66 -5.89 17.10
N ASP A 355 3.02 -7.18 17.07
CA ASP A 355 2.25 -8.42 17.33
C ASP A 355 0.88 -8.64 16.66
N GLU A 356 0.77 -9.72 15.86
CA GLU A 356 -0.47 -10.32 15.33
C GLU A 356 -1.30 -10.97 16.45
N SER A 357 -1.64 -10.19 17.47
CA SER A 357 -2.46 -10.67 18.59
C SER A 357 -3.92 -10.84 18.16
N SER A 358 -4.52 -11.96 18.57
CA SER A 358 -5.96 -12.16 18.45
C SER A 358 -6.70 -11.14 19.32
N GLY A 359 -7.81 -10.59 18.82
CA GLY A 359 -8.65 -9.65 19.57
C GLY A 359 -8.38 -8.15 19.32
N VAL A 360 -7.75 -7.78 18.20
CA VAL A 360 -7.56 -6.39 17.76
C VAL A 360 -8.48 -6.02 16.61
N VAL A 361 -8.64 -4.71 16.35
CA VAL A 361 -9.49 -4.20 15.26
C VAL A 361 -8.95 -4.65 13.90
N THR A 362 -9.84 -5.02 12.98
CA THR A 362 -9.47 -5.50 11.65
C THR A 362 -9.61 -4.42 10.59
N LEU A 363 -8.56 -4.12 9.84
CA LEU A 363 -8.58 -3.24 8.66
C LEU A 363 -8.50 -4.09 7.40
N MET A 364 -9.39 -3.87 6.44
CA MET A 364 -9.43 -4.67 5.21
C MET A 364 -10.12 -3.94 4.05
N THR A 365 -9.90 -4.44 2.84
CA THR A 365 -10.69 -3.99 1.68
C THR A 365 -12.06 -4.66 1.64
N LEU A 366 -13.03 -4.04 0.99
CA LEU A 366 -14.34 -4.67 0.73
C LEU A 366 -14.22 -6.01 -0.02
N HIS A 367 -13.19 -6.21 -0.84
CA HIS A 367 -12.96 -7.48 -1.53
C HIS A 367 -12.52 -8.59 -0.58
N THR A 368 -11.67 -8.26 0.39
CA THR A 368 -11.13 -9.22 1.37
C THR A 368 -12.11 -9.53 2.50
N ALA A 369 -13.15 -8.71 2.68
CA ALA A 369 -14.25 -8.95 3.60
C ALA A 369 -15.19 -10.11 3.19
N LYS A 370 -15.09 -10.58 1.94
CA LYS A 370 -16.00 -11.59 1.42
C LYS A 370 -15.93 -12.88 2.24
N GLY A 371 -17.09 -13.35 2.71
CA GLY A 371 -17.22 -14.55 3.53
C GLY A 371 -16.94 -14.32 5.03
N LEU A 372 -16.58 -13.11 5.45
CA LEU A 372 -16.36 -12.75 6.85
C LEU A 372 -17.59 -12.05 7.45
N GLU A 373 -17.65 -12.01 8.77
CA GLU A 373 -18.68 -11.31 9.54
C GLU A 373 -18.08 -10.73 10.82
N PHE A 374 -18.55 -9.55 11.20
CA PHE A 374 -18.10 -8.81 12.38
C PHE A 374 -19.33 -8.23 13.09
N PRO A 375 -19.34 -8.18 14.44
CA PRO A 375 -20.40 -7.50 15.18
C PRO A 375 -20.51 -6.00 14.86
N VAL A 376 -19.39 -5.32 14.61
CA VAL A 376 -19.33 -3.88 14.27
C VAL A 376 -18.50 -3.62 13.03
#